data_AF-L1I9I1-F1
#
_entry.id   AF-L1I9I1-F1
#
_cell.length_a   1.000
_cell.length_b   1.000
_cell.length_c   1.000
_cell.angle_alpha   90.00
_cell.angle_beta   90.00
_cell.angle_gamma   90.00
#
_symmetry.space_group_name_H-M   'P 1'
#
loop_
_entity.id
_entity.type
_entity.pdbx_description
1 polymer ?
#
loop_
_entity_poly.entity_id
_entity_poly.type
_entity_poly.pdbx_seq_one_letter_code
_entity_poly.pdbx_strand_id
1 'polypeptide(L)'
;RMLFDARNAPYIRWGEDGHTVLIANPHGFATKIIPQYFKHSNLASFIRQLNVYGFHKTTQDPDICEFAHTNFKRDEPALMQNIRRK
;
A
#
# COMPACT_ATOMS: atom_id res chain seq x y z
N ARG A 1 6.10 8.13 3.50
CA ARG A 1 5.35 9.42 3.61
C ARG A 1 3.86 9.27 3.33
N MET A 2 3.43 8.58 2.24
CA MET A 2 2.01 8.41 1.88
C MET A 2 1.11 7.88 3.01
N LEU A 3 1.54 6.86 3.75
CA LEU A 3 0.73 6.21 4.81
C LEU A 3 0.75 6.93 6.16
N PHE A 4 1.62 7.94 6.32
CA PHE A 4 1.68 8.77 7.53
C PHE A 4 0.86 10.06 7.39
N ASP A 5 0.30 10.33 6.22
CA ASP A 5 -0.57 11.48 5.98
C ASP A 5 -2.02 11.13 6.33
N ALA A 6 -2.54 11.70 7.41
CA ALA A 6 -3.89 11.43 7.90
C ALA A 6 -4.98 11.74 6.85
N ARG A 7 -4.73 12.64 5.91
CA ARG A 7 -5.68 12.98 4.84
C ARG A 7 -5.89 11.82 3.85
N ASN A 8 -4.93 10.90 3.79
CA ASN A 8 -4.99 9.74 2.91
C ASN A 8 -5.74 8.56 3.56
N ALA A 9 -5.95 8.57 4.88
CA ALA A 9 -6.51 7.44 5.64
C ALA A 9 -7.87 6.90 5.12
N PRO A 10 -8.78 7.72 4.57
CA PRO A 10 -10.01 7.21 3.94
C PRO A 10 -9.77 6.35 2.69
N TYR A 11 -8.62 6.49 2.04
CA TYR A 11 -8.28 5.85 0.77
C TYR A 11 -7.23 4.76 0.92
N ILE A 12 -6.17 5.04 1.70
CA ILE A 12 -5.07 4.12 1.97
C ILE A 12 -4.51 4.36 3.39
N ARG A 13 -4.28 3.30 4.13
CA ARG A 13 -3.79 3.35 5.52
C ARG A 13 -3.03 2.09 5.90
N TRP A 14 -2.36 2.14 7.03
CA TRP A 14 -1.85 0.95 7.70
C TRP A 14 -3.02 0.05 8.13
N GLY A 15 -2.80 -1.27 8.14
CA GLY A 15 -3.66 -2.19 8.88
C GLY A 15 -3.61 -1.91 10.39
N GLU A 16 -4.55 -2.52 11.12
CA GLU A 16 -4.71 -2.27 12.56
C GLU A 16 -3.43 -2.59 13.35
N ASP A 17 -2.76 -3.68 13.00
CA ASP A 17 -1.51 -4.14 13.60
C ASP A 17 -0.25 -3.40 13.09
N GLY A 18 -0.37 -2.58 12.05
CA GLY A 18 0.75 -1.86 11.43
C GLY A 18 1.69 -2.74 10.60
N HIS A 19 1.32 -3.98 10.28
CA HIS A 19 2.12 -4.90 9.45
C HIS A 19 1.66 -4.98 7.99
N THR A 20 0.51 -4.36 7.68
CA THR A 20 -0.08 -4.37 6.34
C THR A 20 -0.36 -2.96 5.85
N VAL A 21 -0.58 -2.85 4.54
CA VAL A 21 -1.17 -1.66 3.90
C VAL A 21 -2.54 -2.03 3.32
N LEU A 22 -3.56 -1.25 3.70
CA LEU A 22 -4.94 -1.40 3.26
C LEU A 22 -5.34 -0.25 2.33
N ILE A 23 -5.83 -0.60 1.14
CA ILE A 23 -6.47 0.33 0.20
C ILE A 23 -7.98 0.25 0.42
N ALA A 24 -8.52 1.14 1.26
CA ALA A 24 -9.91 1.11 1.70
C ALA A 24 -10.92 1.65 0.68
N ASN A 25 -10.47 2.52 -0.23
CA ASN A 25 -11.30 3.02 -1.34
C ASN A 25 -10.46 2.99 -2.62
N PRO A 26 -10.45 1.88 -3.37
CA PRO A 26 -9.61 1.70 -4.56
C PRO A 26 -9.83 2.78 -5.62
N HIS A 27 -11.08 3.17 -5.88
CA HIS A 27 -11.40 4.20 -6.87
C HIS A 27 -10.93 5.59 -6.44
N GLY A 28 -11.20 5.97 -5.18
CA GLY A 28 -10.74 7.25 -4.62
C GLY A 28 -9.22 7.31 -4.48
N PHE A 29 -8.57 6.20 -4.10
CA PHE A 29 -7.12 6.09 -4.06
C PHE A 29 -6.51 6.32 -5.44
N ALA A 30 -7.04 5.63 -6.47
CA ALA A 30 -6.57 5.75 -7.85
C ALA A 30 -6.67 7.18 -8.40
N THR A 31 -7.80 7.85 -8.17
CA THR A 31 -8.10 9.16 -8.75
C THR A 31 -7.54 10.32 -7.95
N LYS A 32 -7.50 10.23 -6.62
CA LYS A 32 -7.11 11.35 -5.74
C LYS A 32 -5.71 11.22 -5.17
N ILE A 33 -5.25 10.01 -4.85
CA ILE A 33 -4.01 9.82 -4.08
C ILE A 33 -2.84 9.44 -4.99
N ILE A 34 -2.99 8.44 -5.86
CA ILE A 34 -1.89 8.00 -6.74
C ILE A 34 -1.26 9.17 -7.52
N PRO A 35 -2.02 10.10 -8.14
CA PRO A 35 -1.45 11.22 -8.90
C PRO A 35 -0.60 12.19 -8.07
N GLN A 36 -0.77 12.21 -6.75
CA GLN A 36 0.03 13.06 -5.85
C GLN A 36 1.42 12.48 -5.58
N TYR A 37 1.59 11.16 -5.71
CA TYR A 37 2.84 10.44 -5.39
C TYR A 37 3.50 9.80 -6.62
N PHE A 38 2.74 9.57 -7.69
CA PHE A 38 3.19 8.91 -8.92
C PHE A 38 2.70 9.68 -10.15
N LYS A 39 3.39 9.52 -11.28
CA LYS A 39 3.05 10.19 -12.55
C LYS A 39 1.90 9.52 -13.33
N HIS A 40 0.99 8.83 -12.63
CA HIS A 40 -0.17 8.15 -13.20
C HIS A 40 -1.30 8.04 -12.16
N SER A 41 -2.50 7.66 -12.58
CA SER A 41 -3.66 7.37 -11.70
C SER A 41 -4.04 5.87 -11.70
N ASN A 42 -3.24 5.02 -12.35
CA ASN A 42 -3.58 3.61 -12.54
C ASN A 42 -3.33 2.77 -11.28
N LEU A 43 -4.41 2.23 -10.69
CA LEU A 43 -4.38 1.32 -9.54
C LEU A 43 -3.63 0.01 -9.83
N ALA A 44 -3.86 -0.59 -10.99
CA ALA A 44 -3.23 -1.85 -11.36
C ALA A 44 -1.70 -1.70 -11.48
N SER A 45 -1.22 -0.54 -11.94
CA SER A 45 0.22 -0.22 -11.93
C SER A 45 0.77 -0.14 -10.50
N PHE A 46 0.03 0.46 -9.56
CA PHE A 46 0.42 0.50 -8.16
C PHE A 46 0.47 -0.90 -7.53
N ILE A 47 -0.56 -1.72 -7.74
CA ILE A 47 -0.59 -3.13 -7.28
C ILE A 47 0.56 -3.92 -7.91
N ARG A 48 0.86 -3.68 -9.19
CA ARG A 48 2.00 -4.34 -9.84
C ARG A 48 3.33 -3.96 -9.19
N GLN A 49 3.50 -2.70 -8.78
CA GLN A 49 4.68 -2.29 -8.01
C GLN A 49 4.75 -3.05 -6.69
N LEU A 50 3.66 -3.16 -5.94
CA LEU A 50 3.61 -3.96 -4.70
C LEU A 50 4.10 -5.40 -4.96
N ASN A 51 3.58 -6.06 -5.99
CA ASN A 51 3.96 -7.43 -6.35
C ASN A 51 5.45 -7.55 -6.71
N VAL A 52 5.99 -6.58 -7.46
CA VAL A 52 7.42 -6.53 -7.84
C VAL A 52 8.33 -6.38 -6.63
N TYR A 53 7.89 -5.67 -5.60
CA TYR A 53 8.60 -5.55 -4.31
C TYR A 53 8.28 -6.70 -3.33
N GLY A 54 7.58 -7.74 -3.77
CA GLY A 54 7.32 -8.94 -2.98
C GLY A 54 6.19 -8.82 -1.96
N PHE A 55 5.38 -7.76 -2.01
CA PHE A 55 4.15 -7.71 -1.24
C PHE A 55 3.17 -8.76 -1.75
N HIS A 56 2.38 -9.32 -0.85
CA HIS A 56 1.34 -10.30 -1.17
C HIS A 56 0.02 -9.88 -0.54
N LYS A 57 -1.09 -10.28 -1.17
CA LYS A 57 -2.43 -10.01 -0.66
C LYS A 57 -2.65 -10.85 0.61
N THR A 58 -3.24 -10.26 1.65
CA THR A 58 -3.47 -10.95 2.95
C THR A 58 -4.71 -11.84 2.92
N THR A 59 -5.62 -11.64 1.97
CA THR A 59 -6.89 -12.35 1.85
C THR A 59 -7.26 -12.62 0.40
N GLN A 60 -8.05 -13.67 0.17
CA GLN A 60 -8.64 -13.99 -1.14
C GLN A 60 -9.93 -13.21 -1.43
N ASP A 61 -10.46 -12.49 -0.44
CA ASP A 61 -11.63 -11.64 -0.62
C ASP A 61 -11.38 -10.61 -1.75
N PRO A 62 -12.21 -10.58 -2.80
CA PRO A 62 -12.03 -9.66 -3.93
C PRO A 62 -12.23 -8.19 -3.53
N ASP A 63 -13.04 -7.91 -2.51
CA ASP A 63 -13.40 -6.55 -2.08
C ASP A 63 -12.35 -5.95 -1.13
N ILE A 64 -11.52 -6.79 -0.51
CA ILE A 64 -10.45 -6.34 0.37
C ILE A 64 -9.16 -6.17 -0.44
N CYS A 65 -8.56 -4.99 -0.40
CA CYS A 65 -7.25 -4.70 -1.00
C CYS A 65 -6.20 -4.43 0.09
N GLU A 66 -5.75 -5.49 0.75
CA GLU A 66 -4.76 -5.42 1.81
C GLU A 66 -3.53 -6.27 1.48
N PHE A 67 -2.35 -5.71 1.73
CA PHE A 67 -1.06 -6.30 1.34
C PHE A 67 -0.07 -6.30 2.50
N ALA A 68 0.69 -7.38 2.61
CA ALA A 68 1.72 -7.55 3.62
C ALA A 68 3.10 -7.79 2.98
N HIS A 69 4.14 -7.45 3.72
CA HIS A 69 5.52 -7.81 3.42
C HIS A 69 6.30 -7.92 4.74
N THR A 70 7.13 -8.95 4.90
CA THR A 70 7.84 -9.26 6.17
C THR A 70 8.65 -8.07 6.72
N ASN A 71 9.30 -7.32 5.82
CA ASN A 71 10.10 -6.14 6.15
C ASN A 71 9.33 -4.80 6.11
N PHE A 72 8.00 -4.83 5.98
CA PHE A 72 7.16 -3.65 5.93
C PHE A 72 6.34 -3.55 7.22
N LYS A 73 6.80 -2.72 8.15
CA LYS A 73 6.16 -2.52 9.45
C LYS A 73 6.16 -1.04 9.81
N ARG A 74 5.04 -0.55 10.37
CA ARG A 74 4.86 0.85 10.76
C ARG A 74 5.92 1.30 11.77
N ASP A 75 6.16 0.47 12.77
CA ASP A 75 6.97 0.82 13.94
C ASP A 75 8.45 0.42 13.79
N GLU A 76 8.81 -0.27 12.69
CA GLU A 76 10.19 -0.65 12.35
C GLU A 76 10.59 -0.16 10.94
N PRO A 77 10.61 1.18 10.68
CA PRO A 77 10.86 1.72 9.35
C PRO A 77 12.24 1.38 8.78
N ALA A 78 13.21 1.07 9.63
CA ALA A 78 14.55 0.62 9.21
C ALA A 78 14.52 -0.70 8.41
N LEU A 79 13.52 -1.56 8.62
CA LEU A 79 13.38 -2.80 7.85
C LEU A 79 13.06 -2.54 6.37
N MET A 80 12.49 -1.38 6.03
CA MET A 80 12.12 -1.05 4.65
C MET A 80 13.33 -1.05 3.69
N GLN A 81 14.55 -0.85 4.20
CA GLN A 81 15.79 -0.96 3.40
C GLN A 81 16.02 -2.37 2.81
N ASN A 82 15.38 -3.38 3.40
CA ASN A 82 15.46 -4.78 2.98
C ASN A 82 14.37 -5.11 1.94
N ILE A 83 13.47 -4.19 1.61
CA ILE A 83 12.47 -4.38 0.55
C ILE A 83 13.15 -4.07 -0.78
N ARG A 84 13.42 -5.11 -1.56
CA ARG A 84 14.10 -5.01 -2.85
C ARG A 84 13.19 -5.49 -3.96
N ARG A 85 13.36 -4.89 -5.13
CA ARG A 85 12.74 -5.36 -6.35
C ARG A 85 13.22 -6.80 -6.64
N LYS A 86 12.28 -7.70 -6.89
CA LYS A 86 12.55 -9.03 -7.44
C LYS A 86 13.03 -8.95 -8.89
#